data_AF-A0A3B3Z1Y8-F1
#
_entry.id   AF-A0A3B3Z1Y8-F1
#
_cell.length_a   1.000
_cell.length_b   1.000
_cell.length_c   1.000
_cell.angle_alpha   90.00
_cell.angle_beta   90.00
_cell.angle_gamma   90.00
#
_symmetry.space_group_name_H-M   'P 1'
#
loop_
_entity.id
_entity.type
_entity.pdbx_description
1 polymer ?
#
loop_
_entity_poly.entity_id
_entity_poly.type
_entity_poly.pdbx_seq_one_letter_code
_entity_poly.pdbx_strand_id
1 'polypeptide(L)'
;MQSDDLVSSLKTDLSKSCGTVRVLVGVTGSVAALKLPVLVSELLQLSGVDVRVITTEHAKHFYNPSDVSVKIYTDKDEWELWTDRSDPVLHIELRRWADLLIIAPLDANTLGKIASGICDNLLTCVVRAWDTSRPLLFCPAMNTAMWMHPITAQQVSRLKEFGYVEIPCISKKLVCGDEGKGAMAEVSTIVSAVRQYLPKPDESQKT
;
A
#
# COMPACT_ATOMS: atom_id res chain seq x y z
N MET A 1 -13.36 -28.58 -0.41
CA MET A 1 -12.11 -29.03 0.25
C MET A 1 -10.99 -28.02 0.05
N GLN A 2 -10.40 -27.82 -1.14
CA GLN A 2 -9.34 -26.80 -1.30
C GLN A 2 -9.81 -25.35 -1.06
N SER A 3 -11.04 -25.00 -1.49
CA SER A 3 -11.62 -23.67 -1.27
C SER A 3 -11.93 -23.38 0.20
N ASP A 4 -12.52 -24.35 0.92
CA ASP A 4 -12.85 -24.22 2.34
C ASP A 4 -11.62 -23.96 3.21
N ASP A 5 -10.50 -24.63 2.91
CA ASP A 5 -9.22 -24.46 3.60
C ASP A 5 -8.63 -23.06 3.36
N LEU A 6 -8.73 -22.54 2.13
CA LEU A 6 -8.29 -21.18 1.78
C LEU A 6 -9.13 -20.11 2.49
N VAL A 7 -10.45 -20.29 2.54
CA VAL A 7 -11.36 -19.38 3.26
C VAL A 7 -11.09 -19.39 4.77
N SER A 8 -10.85 -20.57 5.35
CA SER A 8 -10.49 -20.70 6.76
C SER A 8 -9.14 -20.03 7.07
N SER A 9 -8.15 -20.24 6.21
CA SER A 9 -6.84 -19.60 6.28
C SER A 9 -6.95 -18.07 6.21
N LEU A 10 -7.75 -17.55 5.26
CA LEU A 10 -8.00 -16.11 5.13
C LEU A 10 -8.62 -15.51 6.40
N LYS A 11 -9.63 -16.16 6.97
CA LYS A 11 -10.28 -15.69 8.21
C LYS A 11 -9.31 -15.67 9.40
N THR A 12 -8.44 -16.65 9.48
CA THR A 12 -7.41 -16.74 10.53
C THR A 12 -6.39 -15.62 10.36
N ASP A 13 -5.92 -15.42 9.13
CA ASP A 13 -4.99 -14.34 8.80
C ASP A 13 -5.63 -12.98 9.13
N LEU A 14 -6.78 -12.66 8.53
CA LEU A 14 -7.48 -11.39 8.72
C LEU A 14 -8.19 -11.23 10.08
N SER A 15 -7.88 -12.07 11.06
CA SER A 15 -8.39 -11.92 12.41
C SER A 15 -7.86 -10.63 13.06
N LYS A 16 -8.72 -9.96 13.82
CA LYS A 16 -8.40 -8.68 14.47
C LYS A 16 -7.97 -8.91 15.90
N SER A 17 -6.70 -8.62 16.22
CA SER A 17 -6.22 -8.51 17.59
C SER A 17 -6.53 -7.13 18.18
N CYS A 18 -6.82 -7.07 19.47
CA CYS A 18 -7.01 -5.82 20.20
C CYS A 18 -5.66 -5.13 20.42
N GLY A 19 -5.61 -3.80 20.27
CA GLY A 19 -4.38 -3.01 20.49
C GLY A 19 -3.40 -2.97 19.31
N THR A 20 -3.74 -3.59 18.17
CA THR A 20 -2.90 -3.62 16.96
C THR A 20 -3.50 -2.78 15.85
N VAL A 21 -2.69 -1.89 15.27
CA VAL A 21 -3.01 -1.14 14.06
C VAL A 21 -2.63 -1.96 12.83
N ARG A 22 -3.60 -2.15 11.94
CA ARG A 22 -3.47 -2.99 10.76
C ARG A 22 -3.13 -2.13 9.55
N VAL A 23 -1.89 -2.23 9.08
CA VAL A 23 -1.36 -1.46 7.97
C VAL A 23 -1.34 -2.33 6.71
N LEU A 24 -2.11 -1.94 5.72
CA LEU A 24 -2.11 -2.55 4.40
C LEU A 24 -1.16 -1.77 3.49
N VAL A 25 -0.18 -2.45 2.92
CA VAL A 25 0.83 -1.86 2.03
C VAL A 25 0.54 -2.28 0.59
N GLY A 26 0.10 -1.36 -0.24
CA GLY A 26 -0.02 -1.51 -1.68
C GLY A 26 1.29 -1.21 -2.39
N VAL A 27 1.67 -2.07 -3.34
CA VAL A 27 2.95 -1.97 -4.07
C VAL A 27 2.67 -2.09 -5.57
N THR A 28 3.16 -1.11 -6.33
CA THR A 28 2.90 -0.99 -7.78
C THR A 28 4.19 -1.06 -8.61
N GLY A 29 4.07 -1.07 -9.94
CA GLY A 29 5.14 -1.31 -10.90
C GLY A 29 6.11 -0.14 -11.05
N SER A 30 6.95 0.09 -10.05
CA SER A 30 8.04 1.06 -10.07
C SER A 30 9.32 0.43 -9.54
N VAL A 31 10.48 0.86 -10.05
CA VAL A 31 11.81 0.42 -9.56
C VAL A 31 11.93 0.60 -8.05
N ALA A 32 11.27 1.62 -7.48
CA ALA A 32 11.24 1.85 -6.04
C ALA A 32 10.64 0.70 -5.21
N ALA A 33 9.92 -0.25 -5.82
CA ALA A 33 9.40 -1.44 -5.15
C ALA A 33 10.51 -2.36 -4.62
N LEU A 34 11.76 -2.23 -5.10
CA LEU A 34 12.93 -2.87 -4.49
C LEU A 34 13.10 -2.52 -3.00
N LYS A 35 12.53 -1.38 -2.55
CA LYS A 35 12.58 -0.94 -1.15
C LYS A 35 11.49 -1.59 -0.27
N LEU A 36 10.59 -2.40 -0.83
CA LEU A 36 9.49 -3.02 -0.10
C LEU A 36 9.96 -3.86 1.10
N PRO A 37 10.98 -4.74 0.99
CA PRO A 37 11.47 -5.50 2.15
C PRO A 37 11.89 -4.61 3.33
N VAL A 38 12.59 -3.52 3.03
CA VAL A 38 13.06 -2.56 4.03
C VAL A 38 11.87 -1.83 4.67
N LEU A 39 10.92 -1.39 3.86
CA LEU A 39 9.70 -0.73 4.35
C LEU A 39 8.88 -1.63 5.28
N VAL A 40 8.64 -2.88 4.89
CA VAL A 40 7.92 -3.85 5.73
C VAL A 40 8.69 -4.10 7.03
N SER A 41 10.00 -4.29 6.95
CA SER A 41 10.85 -4.52 8.14
C SER A 41 10.78 -3.34 9.12
N GLU A 42 10.88 -2.09 8.64
CA GLU A 42 10.80 -0.91 9.50
C GLU A 42 9.39 -0.68 10.07
N LEU A 43 8.32 -1.01 9.32
CA LEU A 43 6.96 -0.95 9.84
C LEU A 43 6.72 -1.97 10.97
N LEU A 44 7.26 -3.18 10.83
CA LEU A 44 7.16 -4.23 11.86
C LEU A 44 7.94 -3.91 13.14
N GLN A 45 8.90 -2.96 13.09
CA GLN A 45 9.58 -2.47 14.29
C GLN A 45 8.69 -1.52 15.12
N LEU A 46 7.59 -1.02 14.56
CA LEU A 46 6.63 -0.22 15.30
C LEU A 46 5.80 -1.12 16.22
N SER A 47 5.71 -0.76 17.49
CA SER A 47 4.92 -1.53 18.46
C SER A 47 3.44 -1.52 18.11
N GLY A 48 2.79 -2.69 18.17
CA GLY A 48 1.36 -2.82 17.90
C GLY A 48 1.00 -2.58 16.43
N VAL A 49 1.87 -2.91 15.48
CA VAL A 49 1.58 -2.84 14.05
C VAL A 49 1.56 -4.25 13.44
N ASP A 50 0.51 -4.54 12.68
CA ASP A 50 0.37 -5.74 11.85
C ASP A 50 0.33 -5.32 10.37
N VAL A 51 1.13 -5.98 9.54
CA VAL A 51 1.37 -5.57 8.16
C VAL A 51 0.98 -6.66 7.19
N ARG A 52 0.18 -6.30 6.18
CA ARG A 52 -0.08 -7.13 5.00
C ARG A 52 0.26 -6.36 3.75
N VAL A 53 0.64 -7.08 2.70
CA VAL A 53 1.02 -6.47 1.42
C VAL A 53 0.03 -6.88 0.34
N ILE A 54 -0.36 -5.92 -0.51
CA ILE A 54 -0.96 -6.18 -1.82
C ILE A 54 0.07 -5.76 -2.87
N THR A 55 0.34 -6.65 -3.82
CA THR A 55 1.28 -6.37 -4.91
C THR A 55 0.60 -6.53 -6.25
N THR A 56 0.77 -5.55 -7.14
CA THR A 56 0.33 -5.68 -8.54
C THR A 56 1.29 -6.61 -9.30
N GLU A 57 0.84 -7.26 -10.38
CA GLU A 57 1.71 -8.11 -11.20
C GLU A 57 2.99 -7.40 -11.66
N HIS A 58 2.92 -6.13 -12.05
CA HIS A 58 4.11 -5.38 -12.48
C HIS A 58 5.12 -5.07 -11.36
N ALA A 59 4.69 -5.04 -10.10
CA ALA A 59 5.57 -4.79 -8.96
C ALA A 59 6.52 -5.98 -8.72
N LYS A 60 6.07 -7.20 -9.01
CA LYS A 60 6.83 -8.45 -8.82
C LYS A 60 8.11 -8.52 -9.68
N HIS A 61 8.26 -7.64 -10.68
CA HIS A 61 9.50 -7.55 -11.46
C HIS A 61 10.67 -6.89 -10.71
N PHE A 62 10.40 -6.17 -9.61
CA PHE A 62 11.39 -5.30 -8.95
C PHE A 62 11.87 -5.80 -7.60
N TYR A 63 11.23 -6.82 -7.04
CA TYR A 63 11.61 -7.42 -5.77
C TYR A 63 11.25 -8.91 -5.78
N ASN A 64 11.89 -9.71 -4.93
CA ASN A 64 11.52 -11.10 -4.76
C ASN A 64 10.49 -11.24 -3.61
N PRO A 65 9.32 -11.85 -3.83
CA PRO A 65 8.36 -12.14 -2.77
C PRO A 65 8.95 -12.84 -1.53
N SER A 66 9.99 -13.66 -1.69
CA SER A 66 10.67 -14.33 -0.56
C SER A 66 11.37 -13.38 0.41
N ASP A 67 11.67 -12.15 -0.02
CA ASP A 67 12.40 -11.17 0.77
C ASP A 67 11.46 -10.37 1.71
N VAL A 68 10.15 -10.58 1.59
CA VAL A 68 9.12 -9.89 2.37
C VAL A 68 8.58 -10.83 3.45
N SER A 69 8.77 -10.46 4.70
CA SER A 69 8.50 -11.31 5.87
C SER A 69 7.03 -11.40 6.28
N VAL A 70 6.09 -10.95 5.44
CA VAL A 70 4.64 -10.89 5.75
C VAL A 70 3.82 -11.47 4.61
N LYS A 71 2.52 -11.72 4.87
CA LYS A 71 1.61 -12.20 3.84
C LYS A 71 1.47 -11.17 2.71
N ILE A 72 1.75 -11.63 1.49
CA ILE A 72 1.52 -10.90 0.25
C ILE A 72 0.29 -11.48 -0.44
N TYR A 73 -0.60 -10.59 -0.86
CA TYR A 73 -1.75 -10.87 -1.71
C TYR A 73 -1.55 -10.32 -3.11
N THR A 74 -2.10 -11.03 -4.07
CA THR A 74 -1.99 -10.79 -5.52
C THR A 74 -3.37 -10.87 -6.15
N ASP A 75 -3.47 -10.45 -7.42
CA ASP A 75 -4.72 -10.58 -8.18
C ASP A 75 -5.18 -12.04 -8.29
N LYS A 76 -4.24 -13.00 -8.26
CA LYS A 76 -4.55 -14.44 -8.29
C LYS A 76 -5.32 -14.88 -7.04
N ASP A 77 -4.94 -14.38 -5.87
CA ASP A 77 -5.57 -14.75 -4.59
C ASP A 77 -7.06 -14.37 -4.57
N GLU A 78 -7.44 -13.27 -5.23
CA GLU A 78 -8.83 -12.82 -5.33
C GLU A 78 -9.73 -13.85 -6.00
N TRP A 79 -9.27 -14.41 -7.12
CA TRP A 79 -10.05 -15.36 -7.92
C TRP A 79 -9.92 -16.80 -7.42
N GLU A 80 -8.81 -17.15 -6.78
CA GLU A 80 -8.67 -18.47 -6.13
C GLU A 80 -9.57 -18.62 -4.89
N LEU A 81 -9.90 -17.51 -4.22
CA LEU A 81 -10.79 -17.50 -3.07
C LEU A 81 -12.27 -17.49 -3.44
N TRP A 82 -12.65 -16.96 -4.61
CA TRP A 82 -14.05 -16.81 -5.01
C TRP A 82 -14.50 -17.95 -5.93
N THR A 83 -14.98 -19.04 -5.33
CA THR A 83 -15.45 -20.24 -6.05
C THR A 83 -16.96 -20.43 -6.00
N ASP A 84 -17.60 -19.91 -4.95
CA ASP A 84 -19.05 -19.87 -4.75
C ASP A 84 -19.51 -18.45 -4.44
N ARG A 85 -20.80 -18.14 -4.68
CA ARG A 85 -21.37 -16.82 -4.41
C ARG A 85 -21.35 -16.43 -2.93
N SER A 86 -21.25 -17.41 -2.04
CA SER A 86 -21.15 -17.21 -0.59
C SER A 86 -19.72 -16.96 -0.10
N ASP A 87 -18.71 -17.14 -0.96
CA ASP A 87 -17.31 -16.96 -0.60
C ASP A 87 -16.98 -15.48 -0.32
N PRO A 88 -16.02 -15.22 0.59
CA PRO A 88 -15.57 -13.86 0.88
C PRO A 88 -14.93 -13.22 -0.34
N VAL A 89 -15.24 -11.95 -0.57
CA VAL A 89 -14.61 -11.13 -1.62
C VAL A 89 -13.35 -10.49 -1.06
N LEU A 90 -12.18 -10.95 -1.52
CA LEU A 90 -10.88 -10.62 -0.91
C LEU A 90 -10.64 -9.11 -0.76
N HIS A 91 -10.88 -8.29 -1.78
CA HIS A 91 -10.67 -6.85 -1.68
C HIS A 91 -11.55 -6.18 -0.61
N ILE A 92 -12.77 -6.70 -0.40
CA ILE A 92 -13.66 -6.20 0.67
C ILE A 92 -13.13 -6.62 2.04
N GLU A 93 -12.64 -7.84 2.19
CA GLU A 93 -12.07 -8.33 3.45
C GLU A 93 -10.78 -7.59 3.83
N LEU A 94 -9.88 -7.35 2.87
CA LEU A 94 -8.67 -6.54 3.10
C LEU A 94 -9.03 -5.10 3.47
N ARG A 95 -10.03 -4.51 2.79
CA ARG A 95 -10.57 -3.19 3.16
C ARG A 95 -11.15 -3.20 4.57
N ARG A 96 -11.87 -4.23 4.99
CA ARG A 96 -12.45 -4.34 6.35
C ARG A 96 -11.38 -4.53 7.41
N TRP A 97 -10.33 -5.29 7.08
CA TRP A 97 -9.23 -5.58 7.99
C TRP A 97 -8.39 -4.34 8.29
N ALA A 98 -7.93 -3.63 7.27
CA ALA A 98 -6.96 -2.55 7.40
C ALA A 98 -7.50 -1.32 8.15
N ASP A 99 -6.73 -0.74 9.07
CA ASP A 99 -7.03 0.57 9.66
C ASP A 99 -6.41 1.72 8.86
N LEU A 100 -5.34 1.40 8.14
CA LEU A 100 -4.54 2.31 7.34
C LEU A 100 -4.11 1.62 6.04
N LEU A 101 -4.21 2.33 4.91
CA LEU A 101 -3.63 1.89 3.64
C LEU A 101 -2.48 2.82 3.25
N ILE A 102 -1.35 2.26 2.84
CA ILE A 102 -0.25 3.00 2.24
C ILE A 102 0.04 2.41 0.86
N ILE A 103 0.21 3.24 -0.16
CA ILE A 103 0.67 2.77 -1.48
C ILE A 103 2.08 3.30 -1.72
N ALA A 104 3.08 2.41 -1.64
CA ALA A 104 4.49 2.76 -1.67
C ALA A 104 5.34 1.66 -2.34
N PRO A 105 5.78 1.84 -3.59
CA PRO A 105 5.51 2.99 -4.47
C PRO A 105 4.10 3.00 -5.09
N LEU A 106 3.66 4.20 -5.48
CA LEU A 106 2.57 4.43 -6.44
C LEU A 106 3.17 4.84 -7.81
N ASP A 107 3.07 3.96 -8.80
CA ASP A 107 3.44 4.22 -10.19
C ASP A 107 2.42 5.14 -10.90
N ALA A 108 2.80 5.71 -12.04
CA ALA A 108 1.93 6.63 -12.77
C ALA A 108 0.68 5.95 -13.35
N ASN A 109 0.77 4.66 -13.67
CA ASN A 109 -0.35 3.89 -14.24
C ASN A 109 -1.47 3.72 -13.20
N THR A 110 -1.13 3.24 -12.01
CA THR A 110 -2.03 3.06 -10.89
C THR A 110 -2.53 4.40 -10.36
N LEU A 111 -1.70 5.45 -10.37
CA LEU A 111 -2.14 6.82 -10.11
C LEU A 111 -3.27 7.24 -11.05
N GLY A 112 -3.10 7.01 -12.36
CA GLY A 112 -4.13 7.31 -13.36
C GLY A 112 -5.40 6.48 -13.18
N LYS A 113 -5.26 5.19 -12.85
CA LYS A 113 -6.39 4.31 -12.55
C LYS A 113 -7.19 4.80 -11.36
N ILE A 114 -6.54 5.07 -10.24
CA ILE A 114 -7.19 5.57 -9.02
C ILE A 114 -7.88 6.92 -9.28
N ALA A 115 -7.19 7.85 -9.93
CA ALA A 115 -7.75 9.18 -10.24
C ALA A 115 -9.01 9.11 -11.13
N SER A 116 -9.09 8.08 -11.98
CA SER A 116 -10.20 7.87 -12.92
C SER A 116 -11.25 6.87 -12.42
N GLY A 117 -11.06 6.28 -11.23
CA GLY A 117 -11.98 5.30 -10.66
C GLY A 117 -11.92 3.91 -11.28
N ILE A 118 -10.84 3.57 -11.99
CA ILE A 118 -10.62 2.22 -12.54
C ILE A 118 -10.23 1.29 -11.38
N CYS A 119 -10.90 0.14 -11.30
CA CYS A 119 -10.68 -0.92 -10.31
C CYS A 119 -10.60 -2.29 -11.00
N ASP A 120 -9.46 -2.57 -11.64
CA ASP A 120 -9.26 -3.74 -12.50
C ASP A 120 -8.25 -4.75 -11.94
N ASN A 121 -7.78 -4.53 -10.72
CA ASN A 121 -6.90 -5.43 -9.97
C ASN A 121 -7.15 -5.33 -8.47
N LEU A 122 -6.61 -6.25 -7.68
CA LEU A 122 -6.88 -6.36 -6.24
C LEU A 122 -6.63 -5.02 -5.52
N LEU A 123 -5.50 -4.38 -5.79
CA LEU A 123 -5.14 -3.11 -5.15
C LEU A 123 -6.14 -1.99 -5.49
N THR A 124 -6.46 -1.80 -6.76
CA THR A 124 -7.36 -0.73 -7.20
C THR A 124 -8.81 -0.99 -6.77
N CYS A 125 -9.24 -2.25 -6.66
CA CYS A 125 -10.50 -2.64 -6.04
C CYS A 125 -10.56 -2.26 -4.55
N VAL A 126 -9.50 -2.55 -3.77
CA VAL A 126 -9.41 -2.12 -2.36
C VAL A 126 -9.49 -0.60 -2.24
N VAL A 127 -8.76 0.13 -3.08
CA VAL A 127 -8.77 1.61 -3.07
C VAL A 127 -10.16 2.15 -3.44
N ARG A 128 -10.82 1.56 -4.44
CA ARG A 128 -12.15 2.01 -4.88
C ARG A 128 -13.22 1.81 -3.81
N ALA A 129 -13.09 0.76 -3.00
CA ALA A 129 -13.96 0.44 -1.87
C ALA A 129 -13.51 1.07 -0.53
N TRP A 130 -12.44 1.87 -0.55
CA TRP A 130 -11.81 2.37 0.66
C TRP A 130 -12.76 3.25 1.48
N ASP A 131 -12.58 3.21 2.81
CA ASP A 131 -13.31 4.10 3.72
C ASP A 131 -12.55 5.41 3.81
N THR A 132 -13.09 6.50 3.28
CA THR A 132 -12.40 7.80 3.31
C THR A 132 -12.31 8.41 4.71
N SER A 133 -12.99 7.85 5.70
CA SER A 133 -12.75 8.19 7.12
C SER A 133 -11.45 7.61 7.68
N ARG A 134 -10.87 6.60 7.01
CA ARG A 134 -9.58 5.99 7.37
C ARG A 134 -8.46 6.51 6.48
N PRO A 135 -7.26 6.69 7.02
CA PRO A 135 -6.15 7.25 6.26
C PRO A 135 -5.76 6.35 5.08
N LEU A 136 -5.49 6.99 3.94
CA LEU A 136 -4.83 6.40 2.78
C LEU A 136 -3.66 7.30 2.41
N LEU A 137 -2.44 6.78 2.57
CA LEU A 137 -1.21 7.48 2.18
C LEU A 137 -0.73 6.96 0.83
N PHE A 138 -0.17 7.82 -0.01
CA PHE A 138 0.42 7.39 -1.27
C PHE A 138 1.78 8.06 -1.51
N CYS A 139 2.73 7.27 -2.03
CA CYS A 139 4.11 7.68 -2.29
C CYS A 139 4.39 7.54 -3.79
N PRO A 140 4.20 8.59 -4.60
CA PRO A 140 4.45 8.49 -6.03
C PRO A 140 5.93 8.16 -6.32
N ALA A 141 6.18 7.36 -7.36
CA ALA A 141 7.54 7.00 -7.75
C ALA A 141 7.62 6.74 -9.27
N MET A 142 8.18 7.68 -10.01
CA MET A 142 8.25 7.65 -11.47
C MET A 142 9.41 8.48 -12.00
N ASN A 143 9.75 8.31 -13.27
CA ASN A 143 10.75 9.13 -13.93
C ASN A 143 10.35 10.63 -13.92
N THR A 144 11.34 11.52 -13.87
CA THR A 144 11.13 12.98 -13.86
C THR A 144 10.23 13.48 -14.99
N ALA A 145 10.37 12.97 -16.22
CA ALA A 145 9.53 13.38 -17.33
C ALA A 145 8.05 13.01 -17.11
N MET A 146 7.79 11.85 -16.50
CA MET A 146 6.44 11.44 -16.11
C MET A 146 5.91 12.33 -14.98
N TRP A 147 6.74 12.62 -13.98
CA TRP A 147 6.36 13.50 -12.87
C TRP A 147 6.00 14.92 -13.34
N MET A 148 6.78 15.47 -14.28
CA MET A 148 6.56 16.79 -14.87
C MET A 148 5.43 16.82 -15.91
N HIS A 149 4.90 15.66 -16.32
CA HIS A 149 3.78 15.62 -17.24
C HIS A 149 2.54 16.28 -16.60
N PRO A 150 1.82 17.19 -17.31
CA PRO A 150 0.70 17.93 -16.71
C PRO A 150 -0.39 17.07 -16.09
N ILE A 151 -0.64 15.89 -16.68
CA ILE A 151 -1.65 14.94 -16.16
C ILE A 151 -1.33 14.45 -14.75
N THR A 152 -0.04 14.29 -14.42
CA THR A 152 0.40 13.76 -13.12
C THR A 152 0.01 14.71 -12.01
N ALA A 153 0.23 16.02 -12.20
CA ALA A 153 -0.17 17.04 -11.23
C ALA A 153 -1.70 17.06 -11.02
N GLN A 154 -2.48 16.88 -12.10
CA GLN A 154 -3.95 16.80 -12.01
C GLN A 154 -4.38 15.54 -11.24
N GLN A 155 -3.80 14.38 -11.52
CA GLN A 155 -4.13 13.12 -10.85
C GLN A 155 -3.74 13.14 -9.37
N VAL A 156 -2.56 13.66 -9.03
CA VAL A 156 -2.14 13.84 -7.62
C VAL A 156 -3.12 14.76 -6.89
N SER A 157 -3.51 15.88 -7.50
CA SER A 157 -4.49 16.80 -6.92
C SER A 157 -5.84 16.12 -6.68
N ARG A 158 -6.30 15.32 -7.65
CA ARG A 158 -7.53 14.53 -7.57
C ARG A 158 -7.53 13.54 -6.40
N LEU A 159 -6.42 12.81 -6.18
CA LEU A 159 -6.30 11.91 -5.04
C LEU A 159 -6.38 12.67 -3.71
N LYS A 160 -5.77 13.86 -3.64
CA LYS A 160 -5.84 14.71 -2.44
C LYS A 160 -7.24 15.25 -2.19
N GLU A 161 -8.00 15.58 -3.23
CA GLU A 161 -9.42 15.93 -3.13
C GLU A 161 -10.29 14.79 -2.58
N PHE A 162 -9.90 13.52 -2.78
CA PHE A 162 -10.55 12.37 -2.14
C PHE A 162 -10.23 12.24 -0.64
N GLY A 163 -9.33 13.08 -0.11
CA GLY A 163 -8.86 13.02 1.27
C GLY A 163 -7.62 12.14 1.47
N TYR A 164 -7.00 11.67 0.39
CA TYR A 164 -5.78 10.86 0.48
C TYR A 164 -4.56 11.75 0.74
N VAL A 165 -3.59 11.21 1.48
CA VAL A 165 -2.42 11.95 1.95
C VAL A 165 -1.20 11.63 1.09
N GLU A 166 -0.72 12.65 0.39
CA GLU A 166 0.50 12.56 -0.41
C GLU A 166 1.75 12.54 0.50
N ILE A 167 2.60 11.53 0.34
CA ILE A 167 4.00 11.59 0.75
C ILE A 167 4.82 11.94 -0.50
N PRO A 168 5.34 13.17 -0.60
CA PRO A 168 5.84 13.70 -1.87
C PRO A 168 7.13 13.02 -2.33
N CYS A 169 7.32 12.97 -3.65
CA CYS A 169 8.58 12.55 -4.27
C CYS A 169 9.75 13.44 -3.82
N ILE A 170 10.93 12.84 -3.76
CA ILE A 170 12.21 13.54 -3.58
C ILE A 170 12.93 13.73 -4.91
N SER A 171 13.84 14.70 -4.93
CA SER A 171 14.81 14.87 -6.03
C SER A 171 16.02 13.97 -5.79
N LYS A 172 16.50 13.29 -6.84
CA LYS A 172 17.79 12.59 -6.83
C LYS A 172 18.65 13.06 -8.00
N LYS A 173 19.97 13.07 -7.78
CA LYS A 173 20.94 13.27 -8.86
C LYS A 173 20.90 12.08 -9.81
N LEU A 174 20.68 12.35 -11.08
CA LEU A 174 20.78 11.40 -12.17
C LEU A 174 22.25 11.21 -12.55
N VAL A 175 22.55 10.07 -13.19
CA VAL A 175 23.92 9.73 -13.63
C VAL A 175 24.52 10.78 -14.58
N CYS A 176 23.68 11.53 -15.30
CA CYS A 176 24.11 12.62 -16.20
C CYS A 176 24.46 13.94 -15.48
N GLY A 177 24.26 14.05 -14.17
CA GLY A 177 24.49 15.28 -13.39
C GLY A 177 23.24 16.13 -13.16
N ASP A 178 22.14 15.87 -13.86
CA ASP A 178 20.86 16.56 -13.67
C ASP A 178 20.15 16.11 -12.38
N GLU A 179 19.52 17.04 -11.67
CA GLU A 179 18.61 16.71 -10.56
C GLU A 179 17.18 16.53 -11.09
N GLY A 180 16.58 15.37 -10.78
CA GLY A 180 15.23 15.03 -11.20
C GLY A 180 14.32 14.71 -10.03
N LYS A 181 13.16 15.38 -9.96
CA LYS A 181 12.07 15.05 -9.01
C LYS A 181 11.25 13.87 -9.54
N GLY A 182 10.91 12.94 -8.67
CA GLY A 182 10.07 11.79 -9.03
C GLY A 182 10.44 10.50 -8.31
N ALA A 183 11.58 10.47 -7.62
CA ALA A 183 11.95 9.34 -6.78
C ALA A 183 11.01 9.24 -5.57
N MET A 184 10.64 8.00 -5.21
CA MET A 184 9.88 7.74 -3.99
C MET A 184 10.57 8.36 -2.77
N ALA A 185 9.78 8.85 -1.83
CA ALA A 185 10.27 9.25 -0.52
C ALA A 185 11.12 8.15 0.14
N GLU A 186 12.02 8.55 1.03
CA GLU A 186 12.81 7.57 1.78
C GLU A 186 11.93 6.78 2.76
N VAL A 187 12.28 5.52 2.99
CA VAL A 187 11.48 4.59 3.82
C VAL A 187 11.21 5.17 5.21
N SER A 188 12.24 5.77 5.82
CA SER A 188 12.11 6.45 7.12
C SER A 188 11.07 7.57 7.14
N THR A 189 10.89 8.29 6.02
CA THR A 189 9.85 9.32 5.87
C THR A 189 8.46 8.69 5.83
N ILE A 190 8.32 7.58 5.10
CA ILE A 190 7.06 6.84 5.00
C ILE A 190 6.67 6.26 6.36
N VAL A 191 7.60 5.61 7.05
CA VAL A 191 7.41 5.04 8.40
C VAL A 191 7.06 6.14 9.42
N SER A 192 7.71 7.31 9.33
CA SER A 192 7.39 8.45 10.18
C SER A 192 5.98 9.00 9.94
N ALA A 193 5.50 8.98 8.69
CA ALA A 193 4.13 9.36 8.37
C ALA A 193 3.12 8.35 8.93
N VAL A 194 3.38 7.04 8.80
CA VAL A 194 2.54 5.98 9.39
C VAL A 194 2.43 6.13 10.91
N ARG A 195 3.55 6.44 11.59
CA ARG A 195 3.59 6.63 13.05
C ARG A 195 2.61 7.68 13.55
N GLN A 196 2.26 8.69 12.75
CA GLN A 196 1.30 9.74 13.13
C GLN A 196 -0.13 9.21 13.31
N TYR A 197 -0.43 8.03 12.76
CA TYR A 197 -1.73 7.37 12.86
C TYR A 197 -1.77 6.26 13.89
N LEU A 198 -0.66 6.01 14.59
CA LEU A 198 -0.62 5.05 15.67
C LEU A 198 -1.09 5.70 16.98
N PRO A 199 -1.73 4.94 17.89
CA PRO A 199 -1.99 5.40 19.25
C PRO A 199 -0.70 5.89 19.89
N LYS A 200 -0.77 7.04 20.57
CA LYS A 200 0.37 7.48 21.38
C LYS A 200 0.59 6.46 22.49
N PRO A 201 1.84 6.12 22.82
CA PRO A 201 2.13 5.32 24.01
C PRO A 201 1.54 6.04 25.23
N ASP A 202 0.85 5.28 26.07
CA ASP A 202 0.18 5.78 27.27
C ASP A 202 1.23 6.45 28.19
N GLU A 203 1.22 7.79 28.29
CA GLU A 203 2.18 8.54 29.12
C GLU A 203 1.90 8.41 30.63
N SER A 204 0.93 7.59 31.02
CA SER A 204 0.40 7.44 32.38
C SER A 204 1.20 6.52 33.31
N GLN A 205 2.38 6.02 32.91
CA GLN A 205 3.26 5.20 33.76
C GLN A 205 4.65 5.82 34.02
N LYS A 206 4.76 7.15 33.95
CA LYS A 206 5.94 7.88 34.47
C LYS A 206 5.54 8.70 35.70
N THR A 207 5.36 8.00 36.82
CA THR A 207 5.37 8.59 38.18
C THR A 207 6.29 7.78 39.05
#